data_AF-A0A9D9TPK3-F1
#
_entry.id   AF-A0A9D9TPK3-F1
#
_cell.length_a   1.000
_cell.length_b   1.000
_cell.length_c   1.000
_cell.angle_alpha   90.00
_cell.angle_beta   90.00
_cell.angle_gamma   90.00
#
_symmetry.space_group_name_H-M   'P 1'
#
loop_
_entity.id
_entity.type
_entity.pdbx_description
1 polymer ?
#
loop_
_entity_poly.entity_id
_entity_poly.type
_entity_poly.pdbx_seq_one_letter_code
_entity_poly.pdbx_strand_id
1 'polypeptide(L)'
;MRKSEIHFEVSLDENNVPESIQWSATDNPNEGIEETKAVLVSVWDHYHKSLLALPLWTKEMEVLEMKRFLIEIMGTVANTAETATQDMEFSGKVNQLCKELTLRLKEEVASSK
;
A
#
# COMPACT_ATOMS: atom_id res chain seq x y z
N MET A 1 12.36 21.20 -17.74
CA MET A 1 11.36 20.33 -17.10
C MET A 1 12.09 19.48 -16.08
N ARG A 2 11.56 19.35 -14.85
CA ARG A 2 12.08 18.41 -13.85
C ARG A 2 11.45 17.05 -14.10
N LYS A 3 12.28 16.01 -14.11
CA LYS A 3 11.84 14.61 -14.13
C LYS A 3 12.07 14.05 -12.72
N SER A 4 11.08 13.34 -12.20
CA SER A 4 11.20 12.59 -10.96
C SER A 4 10.76 11.17 -11.28
N GLU A 5 11.52 10.20 -10.80
CA GLU A 5 11.35 8.78 -11.08
C GLU A 5 11.14 8.04 -9.77
N ILE A 6 10.32 6.99 -9.83
CA ILE A 6 10.19 5.99 -8.77
C ILE A 6 10.52 4.66 -9.43
N HIS A 7 11.48 3.93 -8.86
CA HIS A 7 11.92 2.64 -9.34
C HIS A 7 11.55 1.57 -8.32
N PHE A 8 11.01 0.46 -8.80
CA PHE A 8 10.77 -0.74 -8.01
C PHE A 8 11.49 -1.90 -8.69
N GLU A 9 12.35 -2.58 -7.95
CA GLU A 9 12.98 -3.83 -8.35
C GLU A 9 12.39 -4.96 -7.50
N VAL A 10 11.84 -5.97 -8.16
CA VAL A 10 11.17 -7.10 -7.50
C VAL A 10 11.87 -8.37 -7.94
N SER A 11 12.50 -9.06 -6.98
CA SER A 11 13.08 -10.39 -7.22
C SER A 11 12.02 -11.44 -6.93
N LEU A 12 11.83 -12.37 -7.86
CA LEU A 12 10.83 -13.43 -7.77
C LEU A 12 11.50 -14.80 -7.65
N ASP A 13 10.83 -15.72 -6.97
CA ASP A 13 11.23 -17.13 -6.95
C ASP A 13 10.78 -17.89 -8.21
N GLU A 14 11.07 -19.19 -8.26
CA GLU A 14 10.68 -20.09 -9.37
C GLU A 14 9.16 -20.18 -9.60
N ASN A 15 8.35 -19.79 -8.62
CA ASN A 15 6.89 -19.77 -8.68
C ASN A 15 6.32 -18.36 -8.90
N ASN A 16 7.16 -17.38 -9.21
CA ASN A 16 6.81 -15.96 -9.37
C ASN A 16 6.30 -15.29 -8.08
N VAL A 17 6.73 -15.76 -6.91
CA VAL A 17 6.44 -15.13 -5.61
C VAL A 17 7.55 -14.16 -5.24
N PRO A 18 7.25 -12.91 -4.83
CA PRO A 18 8.28 -11.95 -4.41
C PRO A 18 9.13 -12.44 -3.23
N GLU A 19 10.44 -12.46 -3.42
CA GLU A 19 11.43 -12.72 -2.38
C GLU A 19 11.94 -11.43 -1.76
N SER A 20 12.28 -10.44 -2.59
CA SER A 20 12.68 -9.10 -2.15
C SER A 20 12.03 -8.02 -3.01
N ILE A 21 11.75 -6.88 -2.39
CA ILE A 21 11.27 -5.68 -3.07
C ILE A 21 12.19 -4.54 -2.65
N GLN A 22 12.81 -3.93 -3.63
CA GLN A 22 13.65 -2.75 -3.49
C GLN A 22 13.01 -1.58 -4.20
N TRP A 23 13.14 -0.38 -3.64
CA TRP A 23 12.62 0.82 -4.27
C TRP A 23 13.54 2.02 -4.07
N SER A 24 13.45 2.97 -5.00
CA SER A 24 14.11 4.26 -4.90
C SER A 24 13.27 5.34 -5.57
N ALA A 25 13.47 6.60 -5.19
CA ALA A 25 12.82 7.73 -5.85
C ALA A 25 13.78 8.91 -5.96
N THR A 26 13.68 9.69 -7.04
CA THR A 26 14.52 10.88 -7.26
C THR A 26 14.44 11.88 -6.10
N ASP A 27 13.28 11.96 -5.46
CA ASP A 27 12.98 12.90 -4.40
C ASP A 27 12.95 12.24 -3.01
N ASN A 28 13.46 11.02 -2.88
CA ASN A 28 13.60 10.36 -1.58
C ASN A 28 14.66 11.11 -0.76
N PRO A 29 14.32 11.62 0.45
CA PRO A 29 15.31 12.26 1.32
C PRO A 29 16.36 11.28 1.87
N ASN A 30 16.05 9.98 1.87
CA ASN A 30 17.01 8.95 2.22
C ASN A 30 17.81 8.57 0.96
N GLU A 31 19.14 8.69 1.03
CA GLU A 31 20.01 8.32 -0.08
C GLU A 31 20.07 6.80 -0.25
N GLY A 32 19.81 6.29 -1.46
CA GLY A 32 20.06 4.90 -1.83
C GLY A 32 18.83 4.10 -2.25
N ILE A 33 19.03 2.79 -2.32
CA ILE A 33 18.00 1.78 -2.58
C ILE A 33 17.48 1.29 -1.22
N GLU A 34 16.17 1.34 -1.03
CA GLU A 34 15.51 0.94 0.22
C GLU A 34 14.79 -0.40 0.04
N GLU A 35 14.89 -1.27 1.04
CA GLU A 35 14.14 -2.54 1.06
C GLU A 35 12.77 -2.35 1.69
N THR A 36 11.77 -3.02 1.14
CA THR A 36 10.42 -3.09 1.72
C THR A 36 9.87 -4.50 1.63
N LYS A 37 8.98 -4.84 2.56
CA LYS A 37 8.23 -6.10 2.52
C LYS A 37 6.98 -6.02 1.65
N ALA A 38 6.50 -4.83 1.29
CA ALA A 38 5.32 -4.67 0.46
C ALA A 38 5.27 -3.36 -0.31
N VAL A 39 4.56 -3.40 -1.44
CA VAL A 39 4.17 -2.23 -2.22
C VAL A 39 2.81 -2.50 -2.86
N LEU A 40 1.97 -1.46 -2.95
CA LEU A 40 0.77 -1.47 -3.77
C LEU A 40 0.85 -0.30 -4.74
N VAL A 41 1.03 -0.62 -6.02
CA VAL A 41 1.03 0.37 -7.09
C VAL A 41 -0.28 0.25 -7.86
N SER A 42 -0.97 1.37 -8.03
CA SER A 42 -2.20 1.44 -8.82
C SER A 42 -2.08 2.53 -9.87
N VAL A 43 -2.46 2.22 -11.10
CA VAL A 43 -2.49 3.17 -12.22
C VAL A 43 -3.87 3.17 -12.87
N TRP A 44 -4.34 4.37 -13.25
CA TRP A 44 -5.58 4.53 -13.99
C TRP A 44 -5.34 4.29 -15.48
N ASP A 45 -6.01 3.29 -16.05
CA ASP A 45 -6.02 3.06 -17.48
C ASP A 45 -7.15 3.88 -18.12
N HIS A 46 -6.80 4.98 -18.78
CA HIS A 46 -7.77 5.88 -19.41
C HIS A 46 -8.44 5.28 -20.65
N TYR A 47 -7.86 4.26 -21.28
CA TYR A 47 -8.45 3.61 -22.45
C TYR A 47 -9.57 2.66 -22.02
N HIS A 48 -9.32 1.83 -21.01
CA HIS A 48 -10.29 0.86 -20.51
C HIS A 48 -11.17 1.40 -19.39
N LYS A 49 -10.89 2.63 -18.89
CA LYS A 49 -11.57 3.26 -17.74
C LYS A 49 -11.58 2.34 -16.52
N SER A 50 -10.43 1.74 -16.24
CA SER A 50 -10.26 0.74 -15.20
C SER A 50 -8.98 0.97 -14.41
N LEU A 51 -8.90 0.34 -13.24
CA LEU A 51 -7.70 0.32 -12.41
C LEU A 51 -6.82 -0.87 -12.79
N LEU A 52 -5.53 -0.64 -12.98
CA LEU A 52 -4.52 -1.69 -12.98
C LEU A 52 -3.76 -1.58 -11.66
N ALA A 53 -3.72 -2.67 -10.90
CA ALA A 53 -3.10 -2.69 -9.58
C ALA A 53 -2.09 -3.85 -9.47
N LEU A 54 -0.98 -3.58 -8.80
CA LEU A 54 0.07 -4.53 -8.45
C LEU A 54 0.21 -4.57 -6.93
N PRO A 55 -0.56 -5.42 -6.23
CA PRO A 55 -0.37 -5.68 -4.82
C PRO A 55 0.75 -6.71 -4.66
N LEU A 56 1.91 -6.28 -4.18
CA LEU A 56 3.08 -7.14 -3.98
C LEU A 56 3.49 -7.13 -2.51
N TRP A 57 3.86 -8.29 -2.00
CA TRP A 57 4.49 -8.47 -0.69
C TRP A 57 5.46 -9.64 -0.74
N THR A 58 6.51 -9.57 0.07
CA THR A 58 7.50 -10.64 0.19
C THR A 58 6.94 -11.78 1.04
N LYS A 59 7.52 -12.99 0.90
CA LYS A 59 7.17 -14.16 1.72
C LYS A 59 7.37 -13.94 3.23
N GLU A 60 8.22 -13.00 3.61
CA GLU A 60 8.55 -12.67 5.00
C GLU A 60 7.56 -11.70 5.66
N MET A 61 6.60 -11.17 4.91
CA MET A 61 5.57 -10.31 5.48
C MET A 61 4.53 -11.17 6.19
N GLU A 62 4.35 -10.97 7.49
CA GLU A 62 3.37 -11.73 8.24
C GLU A 62 1.94 -11.33 7.86
N VAL A 63 1.00 -12.27 7.93
CA VAL A 63 -0.41 -12.01 7.57
C VAL A 63 -1.01 -10.84 8.35
N LEU A 64 -0.64 -10.67 9.63
CA LEU A 64 -1.10 -9.56 10.45
C LEU A 64 -0.52 -8.22 9.98
N GLU A 65 0.74 -8.19 9.52
CA GLU A 65 1.36 -7.03 8.88
C GLU A 65 0.66 -6.71 7.56
N MET A 66 0.34 -7.72 6.74
CA MET A 66 -0.39 -7.53 5.47
C MET A 66 -1.78 -6.91 5.69
N LYS A 67 -2.52 -7.40 6.70
CA LYS A 67 -3.81 -6.82 7.09
C LYS A 67 -3.65 -5.36 7.51
N ARG A 68 -2.61 -5.07 8.31
CA ARG A 68 -2.31 -3.70 8.74
C ARG A 68 -2.01 -2.80 7.54
N PHE A 69 -1.17 -3.25 6.60
CA PHE A 69 -0.82 -2.52 5.39
C PHE A 69 -2.04 -2.11 4.57
N LEU A 70 -3.00 -3.02 4.36
CA LEU A 70 -4.25 -2.72 3.65
C LEU A 70 -5.11 -1.68 4.39
N ILE A 71 -5.17 -1.73 5.73
CA ILE A 71 -5.89 -0.72 6.52
C ILE A 71 -5.27 0.67 6.35
N GLU A 72 -3.94 0.77 6.37
CA GLU A 72 -3.23 2.05 6.18
C GLU A 72 -3.45 2.62 4.76
N ILE A 73 -3.50 1.75 3.74
CA ILE A 73 -3.85 2.15 2.37
C ILE A 73 -5.26 2.73 2.32
N MET A 74 -6.25 2.09 2.96
CA MET A 74 -7.61 2.63 3.02
C MET A 74 -7.66 3.99 3.74
N GLY A 75 -6.87 4.17 4.81
CA GLY A 75 -6.71 5.47 5.44
C GLY A 75 -6.16 6.54 4.49
N THR A 76 -5.18 6.18 3.66
CA THR A 76 -4.64 7.08 2.62
C THR A 76 -5.71 7.43 1.59
N VAL A 77 -6.50 6.45 1.14
CA VAL A 77 -7.62 6.67 0.20
C VAL A 77 -8.66 7.63 0.79
N ALA A 78 -9.01 7.49 2.08
CA ALA A 78 -9.92 8.41 2.75
C ALA A 78 -9.39 9.85 2.73
N ASN A 79 -8.12 10.03 3.12
CA ASN A 79 -7.47 11.34 3.11
C ASN A 79 -7.35 11.93 1.69
N THR A 80 -7.06 11.11 0.68
CA THR A 80 -7.04 11.55 -0.71
C THR A 80 -8.42 11.98 -1.20
N ALA A 81 -9.49 11.27 -0.86
CA ALA A 81 -10.85 11.68 -1.23
C ALA A 81 -11.22 13.04 -0.61
N GLU A 82 -10.89 13.25 0.66
CA GLU A 82 -11.10 14.54 1.31
C GLU A 82 -10.31 15.67 0.65
N THR A 83 -9.01 15.48 0.44
CA THR A 83 -8.12 16.55 -0.05
C THR A 83 -8.25 16.81 -1.55
N ALA A 84 -8.50 15.79 -2.37
CA ALA A 84 -8.56 15.90 -3.83
C ALA A 84 -9.98 16.12 -4.36
N THR A 85 -11.00 15.54 -3.72
CA THR A 85 -12.39 15.62 -4.21
C THR A 85 -13.33 16.34 -3.26
N GLN A 86 -12.88 16.73 -2.06
CA GLN A 86 -13.70 17.35 -1.01
C GLN A 86 -14.88 16.46 -0.57
N ASP A 87 -14.77 15.15 -0.76
CA ASP A 87 -15.82 14.20 -0.40
C ASP A 87 -15.66 13.76 1.07
N MET A 88 -16.19 14.60 1.96
CA MET A 88 -16.17 14.37 3.41
C MET A 88 -17.01 13.15 3.82
N GLU A 89 -18.07 12.82 3.08
CA GLU A 89 -18.93 11.69 3.39
C GLU A 89 -18.18 10.37 3.12
N PHE A 90 -17.56 10.26 1.94
CA PHE A 90 -16.72 9.12 1.59
C PHE A 90 -15.56 8.97 2.58
N SER A 91 -14.81 10.05 2.84
CA SER A 91 -13.70 10.06 3.80
C SER A 91 -14.16 9.58 5.18
N GLY A 92 -15.29 10.10 5.68
CA GLY A 92 -15.86 9.71 6.97
C GLY A 92 -16.19 8.22 7.07
N LYS A 93 -16.83 7.67 6.04
CA LYS A 93 -17.20 6.24 5.98
C LYS A 93 -15.98 5.33 5.96
N VAL A 94 -14.98 5.64 5.12
CA VAL A 94 -13.75 4.84 5.03
C VAL A 94 -12.97 4.93 6.35
N ASN A 95 -12.85 6.11 6.95
CA ASN A 95 -12.20 6.28 8.24
C ASN A 95 -12.88 5.49 9.37
N GLN A 96 -14.21 5.43 9.39
CA GLN A 96 -14.95 4.59 10.33
C GLN A 96 -14.59 3.10 10.13
N LEU A 97 -14.62 2.62 8.89
CA LEU A 97 -14.25 1.24 8.57
C LEU A 97 -12.81 0.93 8.98
N CYS A 98 -11.85 1.83 8.74
CA CYS A 98 -10.47 1.66 9.17
C CYS A 98 -10.35 1.51 10.70
N LYS A 99 -11.14 2.26 11.48
CA LYS A 99 -11.17 2.12 12.95
C LYS A 99 -11.69 0.75 13.37
N GLU A 100 -12.79 0.29 12.78
CA GLU A 100 -13.38 -1.02 13.05
C GLU A 100 -12.41 -2.15 12.72
N LEU A 101 -11.78 -2.12 11.54
CA LEU A 101 -10.79 -3.11 11.12
C LEU A 101 -9.54 -3.09 12.00
N THR A 102 -9.09 -1.92 12.45
CA THR A 102 -7.95 -1.79 13.36
C THR A 102 -8.24 -2.41 14.72
N LEU A 103 -9.44 -2.19 15.28
CA LEU A 103 -9.85 -2.80 16.55
C LEU A 103 -9.89 -4.32 16.44
N ARG A 104 -10.52 -4.84 15.39
CA ARG A 104 -10.56 -6.28 15.12
C ARG A 104 -9.17 -6.89 14.97
N LEU A 105 -8.25 -6.21 14.26
CA LEU A 105 -6.88 -6.68 14.12
C LEU A 105 -6.15 -6.74 15.47
N LYS A 106 -6.38 -5.76 16.35
CA LYS A 106 -5.79 -5.78 17.72
C LYS A 106 -6.31 -6.96 18.54
N GLU A 107 -7.59 -7.29 18.43
CA GLU A 107 -8.18 -8.46 19.10
C GLU A 107 -7.57 -9.76 18.57
N GLU A 108 -7.43 -9.88 17.24
CA GLU A 108 -6.80 -11.04 16.60
C GLU A 108 -5.35 -11.23 17.06
N VAL A 109 -4.56 -10.15 17.10
CA VAL A 109 -3.19 -10.15 17.63
C VAL A 109 -3.15 -10.59 19.10
N ALA A 110 -4.10 -10.12 19.93
CA ALA A 110 -4.16 -10.50 21.34
C ALA A 110 -4.55 -11.97 21.54
N SER A 111 -5.41 -12.52 20.69
CA SER A 111 -5.83 -13.92 20.74
C SER A 111 -4.80 -14.92 20.19
N SER A 112 -3.81 -14.42 19.43
CA SER A 112 -2.75 -15.23 18.82
C SER A 112 -1.49 -15.34 19.71
N LYS A 113 -1.52 -14.73 20.90
CA LYS A 113 -0.47 -14.82 21.93
C LYS A 113 -0.88 -15.81 23.02
#